data_AF-A0A497C6L1-F1
#
_entry.id   AF-A0A497C6L1-F1
#
_cell.length_a   1.000
_cell.length_b   1.000
_cell.length_c   1.000
_cell.angle_alpha   90.00
_cell.angle_beta   90.00
_cell.angle_gamma   90.00
#
_symmetry.space_group_name_H-M   'P 1'
#
loop_
_entity.id
_entity.type
_entity.pdbx_description
1 polymer ?
#
loop_
_entity_poly.entity_id
_entity_poly.type
_entity_poly.pdbx_seq_one_letter_code
_entity_poly.pdbx_strand_id
1 'polypeptide(L)'
;MSVFPYLKVYLHGFPIRRRGKQYAIRRLEFDHWLLERSGAEVIHHEVKSIQPCERGYCLDGQIEAEILVGAGGTHCPVYRRFYAGTQPRSGAKIVALEDEFQHDWTDQVCRLWFFENGLPGYAWYVPKKGGFVNIGVGGNAEILQQRGATIQGQWEYLVAKIRRMGLVEKDNLNPRGYVYHLRGNDFKAPADNLYLIGDAAGLATLDMGEGIGPAILSGLLAADAILGCSPLRFDAVPRYSLLPPWLRWLARG
;
A
#
# COMPACT_ATOMS: atom_id res chain seq x y z
N MET A 1 -11.67 -0.93 -14.29
CA MET A 1 -11.51 0.24 -13.38
C MET A 1 -12.84 0.94 -13.12
N SER A 2 -13.24 1.10 -11.86
CA SER A 2 -14.34 1.99 -11.45
C SER A 2 -13.82 3.40 -11.17
N VAL A 3 -14.65 4.42 -11.41
CA VAL A 3 -14.37 5.82 -11.08
C VAL A 3 -15.49 6.32 -10.18
N PHE A 4 -15.15 6.83 -9.01
CA PHE A 4 -16.11 7.45 -8.10
C PHE A 4 -15.92 8.96 -8.08
N PRO A 5 -16.98 9.75 -8.30
CA PRO A 5 -16.90 11.22 -8.24
C PRO A 5 -16.85 11.76 -6.81
N TYR A 6 -17.21 10.93 -5.82
CA TYR A 6 -17.22 11.26 -4.41
C TYR A 6 -16.63 10.11 -3.60
N LEU A 7 -15.90 10.47 -2.55
CA LEU A 7 -15.54 9.54 -1.49
C LEU A 7 -16.51 9.72 -0.32
N LYS A 8 -17.21 8.64 0.06
CA LYS A 8 -18.07 8.64 1.25
C LYS A 8 -17.29 8.09 2.43
N VAL A 9 -16.93 8.98 3.32
CA VAL A 9 -16.17 8.68 4.53
C VAL A 9 -17.12 8.72 5.71
N TYR A 10 -16.99 7.79 6.64
CA TYR A 10 -17.68 7.81 7.91
C TYR A 10 -16.62 7.97 9.00
N LEU A 11 -16.64 9.10 9.71
CA LEU A 11 -15.75 9.34 10.85
C LEU A 11 -16.55 9.10 12.12
N HIS A 12 -16.21 8.07 12.90
CA HIS A 12 -16.99 7.69 14.09
C HIS A 12 -18.50 7.56 13.80
N GLY A 13 -18.86 7.02 12.63
CA GLY A 13 -20.24 6.87 12.17
C GLY A 13 -20.85 8.10 11.48
N PHE A 14 -20.25 9.28 11.56
CA PHE A 14 -20.77 10.49 10.91
C PHE A 14 -20.35 10.56 9.43
N PRO A 15 -21.31 10.63 8.48
CA PRO A 15 -21.00 10.62 7.07
C PRO A 15 -20.49 11.98 6.58
N ILE A 16 -19.34 11.95 5.91
CA ILE A 16 -18.72 13.06 5.21
C ILE A 16 -18.59 12.69 3.74
N ARG A 17 -19.02 13.58 2.85
CA ARG A 17 -18.83 13.43 1.41
C ARG A 17 -17.74 14.37 0.95
N ARG A 18 -16.69 13.82 0.34
CA ARG A 18 -15.66 14.61 -0.31
C ARG A 18 -15.73 14.45 -1.81
N ARG A 19 -15.76 15.56 -2.54
CA ARG A 19 -15.58 15.57 -4.00
C ARG A 19 -14.15 15.19 -4.35
N GLY A 20 -14.00 14.30 -5.33
CA GLY A 20 -12.71 13.86 -5.84
C GLY A 20 -12.86 12.61 -6.68
N LYS A 21 -12.09 12.50 -7.77
CA LYS A 21 -12.06 11.29 -8.58
C LYS A 21 -11.23 10.23 -7.86
N GLN A 22 -11.88 9.15 -7.45
CA GLN A 22 -11.23 7.98 -6.88
C GLN A 22 -11.32 6.83 -7.87
N TYR A 23 -10.22 6.10 -8.04
CA TYR A 23 -10.14 4.96 -8.94
C TYR A 23 -10.07 3.68 -8.13
N ALA A 24 -11.00 2.76 -8.38
CA ALA A 24 -10.87 1.40 -7.88
C ALA A 24 -10.47 0.48 -9.03
N ILE A 25 -9.31 -0.13 -8.86
CA ILE A 25 -8.64 -0.99 -9.83
C ILE A 25 -8.53 -2.39 -9.26
N ARG A 26 -8.55 -3.39 -10.14
CA ARG A 26 -8.14 -4.75 -9.79
C ARG A 26 -6.63 -4.84 -9.92
N ARG A 27 -5.95 -5.21 -8.85
CA ARG A 27 -4.48 -5.22 -8.81
C ARG A 27 -3.88 -6.19 -9.82
N LEU A 28 -4.48 -7.36 -9.99
CA LEU A 28 -4.03 -8.34 -10.99
C LEU A 28 -4.02 -7.76 -12.40
N GLU A 29 -5.08 -7.06 -12.80
CA GLU A 29 -5.20 -6.45 -14.13
C GLU A 29 -4.25 -5.25 -14.29
N PHE A 30 -4.18 -4.40 -13.28
CA PHE A 30 -3.39 -3.18 -13.34
C PHE A 30 -1.89 -3.46 -13.33
N ASP A 31 -1.44 -4.36 -12.46
CA ASP A 31 -0.02 -4.73 -12.35
C ASP A 31 0.43 -5.48 -13.62
N HIS A 32 -0.42 -6.35 -14.17
CA HIS A 32 -0.15 -7.01 -15.45
C HIS A 32 -0.01 -6.00 -16.59
N TRP A 33 -0.94 -5.04 -16.69
CA TRP A 33 -0.86 -3.97 -17.69
C TRP A 33 0.41 -3.12 -17.53
N LEU A 34 0.84 -2.82 -16.30
CA LEU A 34 2.10 -2.10 -16.06
C LEU A 34 3.32 -2.90 -16.52
N LEU A 35 3.35 -4.21 -16.26
CA LEU A 35 4.43 -5.09 -16.71
C LEU A 35 4.50 -5.13 -18.24
N GLU A 36 3.37 -5.36 -18.92
CA GLU A 36 3.30 -5.34 -20.39
C GLU A 36 3.74 -3.99 -20.96
N ARG A 37 3.25 -2.89 -20.39
CA ARG A 37 3.60 -1.53 -20.81
C ARG A 37 5.08 -1.23 -20.65
N SER A 38 5.75 -1.81 -19.64
CA SER A 38 7.16 -1.54 -19.37
C SER A 38 8.08 -2.01 -20.50
N GLY A 39 7.69 -3.05 -21.25
CA GLY A 39 8.53 -3.70 -22.25
C GLY A 39 9.80 -4.34 -21.68
N ALA A 40 9.94 -4.43 -20.36
CA ALA A 40 11.10 -5.03 -19.71
C ALA A 40 11.05 -6.56 -19.85
N GLU A 41 12.24 -7.18 -19.89
CA GLU A 41 12.34 -8.62 -19.73
C GLU A 41 11.87 -9.03 -18.33
N VAL A 42 10.96 -10.00 -18.26
CA VAL A 42 10.40 -10.48 -17.00
C VAL A 42 10.90 -11.89 -16.74
N ILE A 43 11.69 -12.04 -15.68
CA ILE A 43 12.20 -13.33 -15.21
C ILE A 43 11.44 -13.70 -13.93
N HIS A 44 10.76 -14.85 -13.95
CA HIS A 44 10.11 -15.39 -12.75
C HIS A 44 11.17 -16.07 -11.87
N HIS A 45 11.65 -15.34 -10.87
CA HIS A 45 12.70 -15.80 -9.97
C HIS A 45 12.47 -15.32 -8.54
N GLU A 46 12.60 -16.22 -7.57
CA GLU A 46 12.51 -15.86 -6.15
C GLU A 46 13.91 -15.65 -5.58
N VAL A 47 14.34 -14.40 -5.52
CA VAL A 47 15.69 -14.02 -5.05
C VAL A 47 15.92 -14.44 -3.60
N LYS A 48 16.92 -15.29 -3.34
CA LYS A 48 17.26 -15.78 -2.00
C LYS A 48 18.47 -15.06 -1.40
N SER A 49 19.44 -14.72 -2.21
CA SER A 49 20.72 -14.13 -1.82
C SER A 49 21.11 -12.99 -2.76
N ILE A 50 21.68 -11.93 -2.18
CA ILE A 50 22.16 -10.77 -2.92
C ILE A 50 23.50 -10.36 -2.30
N GLN A 51 24.51 -10.22 -3.16
CA GLN A 51 25.87 -9.85 -2.75
C GLN A 51 26.42 -8.78 -3.70
N PRO A 52 27.21 -7.83 -3.21
CA PRO A 52 28.04 -7.00 -4.08
C PRO A 52 29.03 -7.88 -4.85
N CYS A 53 29.27 -7.54 -6.10
CA CYS A 53 30.31 -8.13 -6.94
C CYS A 53 31.01 -7.04 -7.75
N GLU A 54 32.03 -7.39 -8.55
CA GLU A 54 32.93 -6.42 -9.17
C GLU A 54 32.21 -5.33 -9.98
N ARG A 55 31.13 -5.69 -10.67
CA ARG A 55 30.35 -4.78 -11.54
C ARG A 55 29.00 -4.37 -10.98
N GLY A 56 28.75 -4.55 -9.67
CA GLY A 56 27.50 -4.17 -9.02
C GLY A 56 26.99 -5.24 -8.07
N TYR A 57 25.91 -5.92 -8.46
CA TYR A 57 25.17 -6.85 -7.60
C TYR A 57 24.93 -8.18 -8.28
N CYS A 58 25.22 -9.25 -7.55
CA CYS A 58 25.02 -10.62 -7.97
C CYS A 58 23.89 -11.24 -7.15
N LEU A 59 22.85 -11.72 -7.84
CA LEU A 59 21.66 -12.34 -7.28
C LEU A 59 21.75 -13.84 -7.52
N ASP A 60 21.80 -14.62 -6.43
CA ASP A 60 21.87 -16.09 -6.45
C ASP A 60 22.98 -16.70 -7.33
N GLY A 61 24.01 -15.93 -7.67
CA GLY A 61 25.09 -16.33 -8.56
C GLY A 61 24.66 -16.56 -10.02
N GLN A 62 23.45 -16.12 -10.39
CA GLN A 62 22.85 -16.37 -11.71
C GLN A 62 22.59 -15.08 -12.49
N ILE A 63 22.32 -13.99 -11.78
CA ILE A 63 21.97 -12.70 -12.38
C ILE A 63 22.93 -11.64 -11.84
N GLU A 64 23.58 -10.92 -12.74
CA GLU A 64 24.41 -9.77 -12.42
C GLU A 64 23.74 -8.49 -12.90
N ALA A 65 23.74 -7.47 -12.05
CA ALA A 65 23.17 -6.16 -12.36
C ALA A 65 24.07 -5.04 -11.84
N GLU A 66 24.39 -4.07 -12.70
CA GLU A 66 25.14 -2.87 -12.31
C GLU A 66 24.30 -1.96 -11.39
N ILE A 67 22.99 -1.95 -11.62
CA ILE A 67 22.02 -1.17 -10.86
C ILE A 67 20.97 -2.10 -10.29
N LEU A 68 20.67 -1.97 -9.01
CA LEU A 68 19.69 -2.79 -8.31
C LEU A 68 18.60 -1.92 -7.68
N VAL A 69 17.34 -2.16 -8.07
CA VAL A 69 16.17 -1.48 -7.52
C VAL A 69 15.33 -2.46 -6.70
N GLY A 70 15.25 -2.24 -5.38
CA GLY A 70 14.36 -3.00 -4.52
C GLY A 70 12.93 -2.46 -4.53
N ALA A 71 12.05 -3.20 -5.22
CA ALA A 71 10.61 -2.93 -5.30
C ALA A 71 9.76 -4.08 -4.72
N GLY A 72 10.36 -4.99 -3.95
CA GLY A 72 9.74 -6.23 -3.43
C GLY A 72 8.77 -6.04 -2.26
N GLY A 73 8.15 -4.88 -2.14
CA GLY A 73 7.22 -4.54 -1.06
C GLY A 73 7.83 -4.60 0.35
N THR A 74 6.99 -4.86 1.35
CA THR A 74 7.40 -4.84 2.77
C THR A 74 8.54 -5.79 3.10
N HIS A 75 8.59 -6.95 2.44
CA HIS A 75 9.57 -8.00 2.69
C HIS A 75 10.73 -7.98 1.68
N CYS A 76 10.94 -6.85 0.98
CA CYS A 76 11.90 -6.73 -0.09
C CYS A 76 13.30 -7.27 0.31
N PRO A 77 13.87 -8.22 -0.45
CA PRO A 77 15.16 -8.81 -0.13
C PRO A 77 16.30 -7.79 -0.20
N VAL A 78 16.21 -6.82 -1.12
CA VAL A 78 17.17 -5.71 -1.23
C VAL A 78 17.19 -4.88 0.04
N TYR A 79 16.00 -4.47 0.55
CA TYR A 79 15.88 -3.75 1.82
C TYR A 79 16.50 -4.55 2.97
N ARG A 80 16.11 -5.84 3.09
CA ARG A 80 16.60 -6.71 4.16
C ARG A 80 18.12 -6.83 4.15
N ARG A 81 18.72 -6.97 2.98
CA ARG A 81 20.16 -7.22 2.82
C ARG A 81 21.03 -6.00 3.09
N PHE A 82 20.61 -4.82 2.63
CA PHE A 82 21.46 -3.64 2.57
C PHE A 82 21.02 -2.50 3.49
N TYR A 83 19.76 -2.49 3.95
CA TYR A 83 19.18 -1.34 4.66
C TYR A 83 18.69 -1.67 6.05
N ALA A 84 18.16 -2.88 6.29
CA ALA A 84 17.49 -3.20 7.56
C ALA A 84 18.37 -2.99 8.80
N GLY A 85 19.70 -3.17 8.70
CA GLY A 85 20.63 -2.97 9.81
C GLY A 85 21.09 -1.53 10.04
N THR A 86 20.99 -0.65 9.03
CA THR A 86 21.53 0.72 9.08
C THR A 86 20.45 1.80 9.01
N GLN A 87 19.34 1.51 8.34
CA GLN A 87 18.21 2.40 8.11
C GLN A 87 16.89 1.64 8.31
N PRO A 88 16.58 1.20 9.54
CA PRO A 88 15.30 0.55 9.81
C PRO A 88 14.14 1.51 9.52
N ARG A 89 13.06 0.99 8.93
CA ARG A 89 11.83 1.77 8.72
C ARG A 89 11.26 2.22 10.06
N SER A 90 11.12 3.53 10.22
CA SER A 90 10.62 4.16 11.45
C SER A 90 9.12 4.49 11.44
N GLY A 91 8.46 4.37 10.29
CA GLY A 91 7.03 4.64 10.20
C GLY A 91 6.17 3.53 10.79
N ALA A 92 4.99 3.90 11.29
CA ALA A 92 4.07 2.98 11.95
C ALA A 92 3.69 1.80 11.05
N LYS A 93 3.56 0.62 11.66
CA LYS A 93 3.20 -0.62 10.95
C LYS A 93 1.67 -0.73 10.83
N ILE A 94 1.20 -0.93 9.61
CA ILE A 94 -0.19 -1.25 9.31
C ILE A 94 -0.33 -2.74 9.11
N VAL A 95 -1.36 -3.32 9.74
CA VAL A 95 -1.86 -4.66 9.45
C VAL A 95 -3.22 -4.52 8.77
N ALA A 96 -3.43 -5.29 7.71
CA ALA A 96 -4.67 -5.27 6.94
C ALA A 96 -5.14 -6.67 6.57
N LEU A 97 -6.45 -6.82 6.46
CA LEU A 97 -7.14 -7.99 5.92
C LEU A 97 -8.07 -7.53 4.80
N GLU A 98 -7.99 -8.17 3.63
CA GLU A 98 -8.90 -7.86 2.52
C GLU A 98 -9.32 -9.09 1.72
N ASP A 99 -10.54 -9.09 1.18
CA ASP A 99 -11.01 -10.07 0.20
C ASP A 99 -11.53 -9.32 -1.04
N GLU A 100 -11.10 -9.74 -2.24
CA GLU A 100 -11.62 -9.28 -3.52
C GLU A 100 -12.26 -10.45 -4.26
N PHE A 101 -13.54 -10.32 -4.58
CA PHE A 101 -14.31 -11.40 -5.18
C PHE A 101 -15.41 -10.88 -6.11
N GLN A 102 -15.92 -11.77 -6.97
CA GLN A 102 -17.08 -11.48 -7.80
C GLN A 102 -18.33 -11.39 -6.94
N HIS A 103 -19.11 -10.34 -7.15
CA HIS A 103 -20.36 -10.09 -6.46
C HIS A 103 -21.21 -9.14 -7.30
N ASP A 104 -22.49 -9.47 -7.45
CA ASP A 104 -23.47 -8.60 -8.10
C ASP A 104 -23.93 -7.51 -7.11
N TRP A 105 -23.06 -6.51 -6.92
CA TRP A 105 -23.36 -5.38 -6.06
C TRP A 105 -24.33 -4.43 -6.76
N THR A 106 -25.33 -3.97 -6.00
CA THR A 106 -26.23 -2.88 -6.43
C THR A 106 -25.78 -1.53 -5.90
N ASP A 107 -25.05 -1.52 -4.76
CA ASP A 107 -24.49 -0.31 -4.17
C ASP A 107 -23.18 0.08 -4.85
N GLN A 108 -23.21 1.17 -5.61
CA GLN A 108 -22.04 1.69 -6.32
C GLN A 108 -21.20 2.68 -5.49
N VAL A 109 -21.48 2.82 -4.20
CA VAL A 109 -20.82 3.81 -3.34
C VAL A 109 -19.58 3.19 -2.72
N CYS A 110 -18.42 3.76 -3.03
CA CYS A 110 -17.21 3.53 -2.25
C CYS A 110 -17.35 4.11 -0.84
N ARG A 111 -17.20 3.26 0.17
CA ARG A 111 -17.41 3.59 1.59
C ARG A 111 -16.15 3.30 2.38
N LEU A 112 -15.71 4.28 3.16
CA LEU A 112 -14.63 4.12 4.13
C LEU A 112 -15.16 4.44 5.53
N TRP A 113 -14.91 3.56 6.49
CA TRP A 113 -15.34 3.72 7.89
C TRP A 113 -14.13 3.84 8.79
N PHE A 114 -13.82 5.07 9.22
CA PHE A 114 -12.69 5.37 10.09
C PHE A 114 -13.08 5.30 11.56
N PHE A 115 -12.17 4.74 12.35
CA PHE A 115 -12.23 4.76 13.82
C PHE A 115 -13.46 4.09 14.45
N GLU A 116 -14.20 3.33 13.65
CA GLU A 116 -15.34 2.56 14.10
C GLU A 116 -14.87 1.32 14.88
N ASN A 117 -15.63 0.91 15.89
CA ASN A 117 -15.29 -0.23 16.75
C ASN A 117 -13.86 -0.15 17.35
N GLY A 118 -13.36 1.06 17.60
CA GLY A 118 -12.04 1.29 18.15
C GLY A 118 -10.87 0.98 17.21
N LEU A 119 -11.11 0.74 15.92
CA LEU A 119 -10.08 0.48 14.91
C LEU A 119 -9.17 1.72 14.72
N PRO A 120 -7.86 1.66 15.00
CA PRO A 120 -6.93 2.77 14.71
C PRO A 120 -6.56 2.78 13.22
N GLY A 121 -7.55 3.06 12.38
CA GLY A 121 -7.49 2.98 10.92
C GLY A 121 -8.89 3.02 10.33
N TYR A 122 -9.13 2.25 9.27
CA TYR A 122 -10.43 2.22 8.63
C TYR A 122 -10.77 0.87 7.99
N ALA A 123 -12.07 0.64 7.85
CA ALA A 123 -12.64 -0.43 7.05
C ALA A 123 -13.14 0.13 5.72
N TRP A 124 -13.27 -0.71 4.70
CA TRP A 124 -13.74 -0.29 3.39
C TRP A 124 -14.67 -1.28 2.71
N TYR A 125 -15.51 -0.72 1.83
CA TYR A 125 -16.30 -1.41 0.83
C TYR A 125 -16.13 -0.67 -0.50
N VAL A 126 -15.57 -1.36 -1.49
CA VAL A 126 -15.16 -0.78 -2.76
C VAL A 126 -15.70 -1.63 -3.92
N PRO A 127 -16.85 -1.24 -4.50
CA PRO A 127 -17.40 -1.92 -5.67
C PRO A 127 -16.59 -1.61 -6.94
N LYS A 128 -16.30 -2.62 -7.75
CA LYS A 128 -15.44 -2.54 -8.94
C LYS A 128 -16.21 -2.99 -10.18
N LYS A 129 -16.04 -2.25 -11.27
CA LYS A 129 -16.57 -2.61 -12.60
C LYS A 129 -16.21 -4.06 -12.93
N GLY A 130 -17.11 -4.72 -13.65
CA GLY A 130 -16.98 -6.16 -13.95
C GLY A 130 -17.55 -7.06 -12.84
N GLY A 131 -18.39 -6.52 -11.95
CA GLY A 131 -19.05 -7.30 -10.91
C GLY A 131 -18.09 -7.81 -9.84
N PHE A 132 -17.09 -7.01 -9.45
CA PHE A 132 -16.19 -7.34 -8.35
C PHE A 132 -16.41 -6.41 -7.18
N VAL A 133 -16.14 -6.86 -5.96
CA VAL A 133 -16.09 -6.01 -4.77
C VAL A 133 -14.82 -6.33 -4.00
N ASN A 134 -14.22 -5.31 -3.42
CA ASN A 134 -13.13 -5.45 -2.46
C ASN A 134 -13.59 -4.87 -1.12
N ILE A 135 -13.47 -5.67 -0.08
CA ILE A 135 -13.75 -5.29 1.30
C ILE A 135 -12.51 -5.54 2.14
N GLY A 136 -12.33 -4.75 3.18
CA GLY A 136 -11.17 -4.92 4.05
C GLY A 136 -11.16 -4.01 5.25
N VAL A 137 -10.23 -4.33 6.15
CA VAL A 137 -9.90 -3.55 7.34
C VAL A 137 -8.40 -3.35 7.41
N GLY A 138 -7.97 -2.16 7.80
CA GLY A 138 -6.57 -1.83 8.00
C GLY A 138 -6.41 -0.93 9.21
N GLY A 139 -5.38 -1.18 10.02
CA GLY A 139 -5.11 -0.39 11.21
C GLY A 139 -3.68 -0.46 11.70
N ASN A 140 -3.31 0.52 12.53
CA ASN A 140 -2.03 0.56 13.21
C ASN A 140 -1.89 -0.64 14.16
N ALA A 141 -0.88 -1.48 13.90
CA ALA A 141 -0.65 -2.72 14.61
C ALA A 141 -0.33 -2.52 16.09
N GLU A 142 0.47 -1.50 16.42
CA GLU A 142 0.89 -1.20 17.79
C GLU A 142 -0.29 -0.71 18.62
N ILE A 143 -1.12 0.19 18.06
CA ILE A 143 -2.30 0.71 18.75
C ILE A 143 -3.35 -0.40 18.95
N LEU A 144 -3.54 -1.30 17.97
CA LEU A 144 -4.41 -2.47 18.14
C LEU A 144 -3.93 -3.35 19.29
N GLN A 145 -2.64 -3.67 19.34
CA GLN A 145 -2.04 -4.48 20.39
C GLN A 145 -2.21 -3.84 21.78
N GLN A 146 -1.92 -2.54 21.92
CA GLN A 146 -2.08 -1.80 23.16
C GLN A 146 -3.53 -1.81 23.68
N ARG A 147 -4.51 -1.85 22.78
CA ARG A 147 -5.95 -1.92 23.10
C ARG A 147 -6.46 -3.35 23.33
N GLY A 148 -5.61 -4.37 23.21
CA GLY A 148 -6.04 -5.77 23.28
C GLY A 148 -6.96 -6.19 22.12
N ALA A 149 -6.93 -5.46 21.01
CA ALA A 149 -7.75 -5.72 19.83
C ALA A 149 -6.94 -6.44 18.74
N THR A 150 -7.61 -7.21 17.89
CA THR A 150 -6.98 -7.91 16.76
C THR A 150 -7.56 -7.45 15.43
N ILE A 151 -6.76 -7.52 14.37
CA ILE A 151 -7.26 -7.22 13.01
C ILE A 151 -8.35 -8.21 12.59
N GLN A 152 -8.28 -9.45 13.06
CA GLN A 152 -9.28 -10.49 12.83
C GLN A 152 -10.65 -10.13 13.44
N GLY A 153 -10.67 -9.65 14.69
CA GLY A 153 -11.91 -9.20 15.32
C GLY A 153 -12.52 -7.98 14.61
N GLN A 154 -11.69 -7.09 14.07
CA GLN A 154 -12.16 -5.95 13.26
C GLN A 154 -12.72 -6.40 11.91
N TRP A 155 -12.13 -7.44 11.30
CA TRP A 155 -12.66 -8.06 10.11
C TRP A 155 -14.03 -8.71 10.35
N GLU A 156 -14.18 -9.48 11.43
CA GLU A 156 -15.46 -10.09 11.82
C GLU A 156 -16.54 -9.04 12.06
N TYR A 157 -16.19 -7.93 12.72
CA TYR A 157 -17.08 -6.78 12.89
C TYR A 157 -17.52 -6.19 11.54
N LEU A 158 -16.58 -5.97 10.60
CA LEU A 158 -16.89 -5.49 9.27
C LEU A 158 -17.85 -6.44 8.53
N VAL A 159 -17.57 -7.75 8.54
CA VAL A 159 -18.40 -8.76 7.87
C VAL A 159 -19.83 -8.75 8.40
N ALA A 160 -20.00 -8.75 9.73
CA ALA A 160 -21.31 -8.67 10.35
C ALA A 160 -22.04 -7.38 9.95
N LYS A 161 -21.32 -6.25 9.89
CA LYS A 161 -21.88 -4.96 9.50
C LYS A 161 -22.34 -4.94 8.04
N ILE A 162 -21.49 -5.33 7.09
CA ILE A 162 -21.85 -5.27 5.66
C ILE A 162 -23.00 -6.24 5.32
N ARG A 163 -23.10 -7.38 6.03
CA ARG A 163 -24.25 -8.28 5.95
C ARG A 163 -25.54 -7.64 6.46
N ARG A 164 -25.51 -7.01 7.63
CA ARG A 164 -26.67 -6.25 8.15
C ARG A 164 -27.11 -5.11 7.23
N MET A 165 -26.16 -4.52 6.52
CA MET A 165 -26.44 -3.47 5.54
C MET A 165 -26.93 -4.00 4.18
N GLY A 166 -26.93 -5.32 3.96
CA GLY A 166 -27.26 -5.92 2.66
C GLY A 166 -26.26 -5.59 1.55
N LEU A 167 -25.00 -5.32 1.89
CA LEU A 167 -23.97 -4.95 0.89
C LEU A 167 -23.26 -6.15 0.26
N VAL A 168 -23.21 -7.28 0.99
CA VAL A 168 -22.56 -8.53 0.58
C VAL A 168 -23.30 -9.70 1.23
N GLU A 169 -23.64 -10.70 0.42
CA GLU A 169 -24.32 -11.94 0.86
C GLU A 169 -23.42 -13.19 0.81
N LYS A 170 -22.16 -13.05 0.39
CA LYS A 170 -21.21 -14.16 0.29
C LYS A 170 -20.92 -14.79 1.66
N ASP A 171 -21.08 -16.10 1.76
CA ASP A 171 -20.83 -16.85 2.99
C ASP A 171 -19.34 -17.08 3.25
N ASN A 172 -18.59 -17.53 2.24
CA ASN A 172 -17.21 -17.98 2.35
C ASN A 172 -16.19 -16.89 2.01
N LEU A 173 -16.12 -15.86 2.85
CA LEU A 173 -15.09 -14.83 2.73
C LEU A 173 -13.73 -15.36 3.22
N ASN A 174 -12.68 -15.12 2.44
CA ASN A 174 -11.32 -15.60 2.76
C ASN A 174 -10.32 -14.45 2.63
N PRO A 175 -10.21 -13.58 3.65
CA PRO A 175 -9.35 -12.42 3.56
C PRO A 175 -7.87 -12.81 3.49
N ARG A 176 -7.13 -12.10 2.66
CA ARG A 176 -5.67 -12.12 2.63
C ARG A 176 -5.11 -11.07 3.56
N GLY A 177 -4.03 -11.42 4.26
CA GLY A 177 -3.34 -10.54 5.18
C GLY A 177 -2.18 -9.80 4.54
N TYR A 178 -2.05 -8.51 4.89
CA TYR A 178 -0.98 -7.64 4.42
C TYR A 178 -0.40 -6.85 5.58
N VAL A 179 0.91 -6.62 5.50
CA VAL A 179 1.65 -5.77 6.45
C VAL A 179 2.50 -4.80 5.66
N TYR A 180 2.48 -3.53 6.04
CA TYR A 180 3.30 -2.50 5.43
C TYR A 180 3.57 -1.37 6.41
N HIS A 181 4.49 -0.48 6.05
CA HIS A 181 4.89 0.64 6.90
C HIS A 181 4.38 1.93 6.29
N LEU A 182 3.78 2.77 7.13
CA LEU A 182 3.56 4.15 6.81
C LEU A 182 4.90 4.88 6.65
N ARG A 183 4.82 6.08 6.10
CA ARG A 183 5.98 6.92 5.88
C ARG A 183 6.68 7.36 7.17
N GLY A 184 7.92 6.92 7.32
CA GLY A 184 8.85 7.43 8.34
C GLY A 184 9.45 8.81 7.99
N ASN A 185 10.29 9.34 8.88
CA ASN A 185 10.94 10.63 8.71
C ASN A 185 12.34 10.55 8.07
N ASP A 186 13.00 9.39 8.12
CA ASP A 186 14.47 9.34 8.06
C ASP A 186 15.04 8.38 7.01
N PHE A 187 14.24 8.01 6.00
CA PHE A 187 14.76 7.15 4.94
C PHE A 187 15.59 7.97 3.95
N LYS A 188 16.92 7.75 3.93
CA LYS A 188 17.80 8.44 2.99
C LYS A 188 17.78 7.74 1.64
N ALA A 189 17.82 8.54 0.58
CA ALA A 189 18.04 8.00 -0.76
C ALA A 189 19.40 7.28 -0.77
N PRO A 190 19.50 6.09 -1.37
CA PRO A 190 20.74 5.36 -1.31
C PRO A 190 21.76 5.88 -2.32
N ALA A 191 23.01 5.43 -2.14
CA ALA A 191 24.12 5.65 -3.03
C ALA A 191 24.50 4.35 -3.76
N ASP A 192 25.51 4.41 -4.64
CA ASP A 192 26.15 3.26 -5.26
C ASP A 192 25.24 2.39 -6.13
N ASN A 193 24.43 2.98 -7.01
CA ASN A 193 23.57 2.25 -7.95
C ASN A 193 22.55 1.29 -7.27
N LEU A 194 22.26 1.50 -5.99
CA LEU A 194 21.26 0.78 -5.23
C LEU A 194 20.08 1.68 -4.94
N TYR A 195 18.85 1.23 -5.21
CA TYR A 195 17.65 2.03 -5.01
C TYR A 195 16.59 1.23 -4.27
N LEU A 196 15.71 1.92 -3.54
CA LEU A 196 14.51 1.35 -2.94
C LEU A 196 13.30 2.21 -3.28
N ILE A 197 12.19 1.57 -3.61
CA ILE A 197 10.95 2.26 -4.01
C ILE A 197 9.72 1.62 -3.35
N GLY A 198 8.60 2.34 -3.35
CA GLY A 198 7.33 1.89 -2.78
C GLY A 198 7.43 1.44 -1.32
N ASP A 199 6.76 0.34 -0.98
CA ASP A 199 6.72 -0.17 0.40
C ASP A 199 8.08 -0.70 0.89
N ALA A 200 9.00 -1.03 -0.02
CA ALA A 200 10.37 -1.39 0.35
C ALA A 200 11.08 -0.21 1.01
N ALA A 201 10.81 1.01 0.52
CA ALA A 201 11.25 2.27 1.13
C ALA A 201 10.27 2.81 2.21
N GLY A 202 9.16 2.11 2.47
CA GLY A 202 8.16 2.49 3.47
C GLY A 202 7.44 3.81 3.13
N LEU A 203 6.97 3.96 1.88
CA LEU A 203 6.44 5.24 1.38
C LEU A 203 4.92 5.41 1.49
N ALA A 204 4.19 4.49 2.13
CA ALA A 204 2.74 4.58 2.25
C ALA A 204 2.31 5.86 3.01
N THR A 205 1.25 6.51 2.54
CA THR A 205 0.82 7.82 3.06
C THR A 205 0.36 7.74 4.52
N LEU A 206 0.59 8.80 5.29
CA LEU A 206 0.30 8.84 6.72
C LEU A 206 -1.19 8.82 7.09
N ASP A 207 -2.05 9.32 6.21
CA ASP A 207 -3.49 9.46 6.49
C ASP A 207 -4.32 8.28 6.01
N MET A 208 -4.04 7.80 4.80
CA MET A 208 -4.82 6.74 4.16
C MET A 208 -4.09 5.39 4.15
N GLY A 209 -2.81 5.35 4.48
CA GLY A 209 -1.99 4.17 4.24
C GLY A 209 -1.97 3.74 2.76
N GLU A 210 -2.16 4.68 1.83
CA GLU A 210 -2.16 4.44 0.39
C GLU A 210 -0.71 4.27 -0.10
N GLY A 211 -0.47 3.24 -0.92
CA GLY A 211 0.88 2.87 -1.36
C GLY A 211 1.09 2.78 -2.87
N ILE A 212 0.02 2.74 -3.68
CA ILE A 212 0.12 2.55 -5.15
C ILE A 212 0.71 3.81 -5.80
N GLY A 213 0.13 4.97 -5.51
CA GLY A 213 0.61 6.26 -5.98
C GLY A 213 2.06 6.52 -5.55
N PRO A 214 2.39 6.42 -4.26
CA PRO A 214 3.77 6.52 -3.77
C PRO A 214 4.75 5.53 -4.44
N ALA A 215 4.34 4.28 -4.66
CA ALA A 215 5.18 3.28 -5.33
C ALA A 215 5.47 3.65 -6.80
N ILE A 216 4.44 4.03 -7.56
CA ILE A 216 4.61 4.45 -8.95
C ILE A 216 5.50 5.69 -9.02
N LEU A 217 5.23 6.70 -8.20
CA LEU A 217 5.98 7.95 -8.23
C LEU A 217 7.45 7.74 -7.82
N SER A 218 7.71 6.95 -6.78
CA SER A 218 9.10 6.63 -6.41
C SER A 218 9.82 5.79 -7.47
N GLY A 219 9.11 4.93 -8.21
CA GLY A 219 9.66 4.23 -9.38
C GLY A 219 10.09 5.18 -10.49
N LEU A 220 9.25 6.17 -10.82
CA LEU A 220 9.59 7.20 -11.80
C LEU A 220 10.80 8.04 -11.37
N LEU A 221 10.84 8.46 -10.10
CA LEU A 221 11.97 9.21 -9.55
C LEU A 221 13.26 8.39 -9.53
N ALA A 222 13.17 7.07 -9.29
CA ALA A 222 14.33 6.19 -9.36
C ALA A 222 14.82 6.05 -10.81
N ALA A 223 13.92 5.95 -11.78
CA ALA A 223 14.29 5.94 -13.20
C ALA A 223 15.00 7.24 -13.62
N ASP A 224 14.48 8.41 -13.20
CA ASP A 224 15.14 9.70 -13.46
C ASP A 224 16.54 9.77 -12.82
N ALA A 225 16.72 9.18 -11.64
CA ALA A 225 18.02 9.11 -10.98
C ALA A 225 19.00 8.20 -11.71
N ILE A 226 18.54 7.04 -12.17
CA ILE A 226 19.32 6.09 -12.96
C ILE A 226 19.77 6.71 -14.30
N LEU A 227 18.89 7.48 -14.94
CA LEU A 227 19.18 8.18 -16.19
C LEU A 227 20.02 9.47 -16.00
N GLY A 228 20.36 9.83 -14.76
CA GLY A 228 21.12 11.04 -14.44
C GLY A 228 20.34 12.34 -14.62
N CYS A 229 19.01 12.29 -14.76
CA CYS A 229 18.17 13.46 -14.95
C CYS A 229 17.99 14.25 -13.63
N SER A 230 17.78 13.56 -12.51
CA SER A 230 17.67 14.18 -11.19
C SER A 230 17.91 13.17 -10.07
N PRO A 231 18.45 13.57 -8.89
CA PRO A 231 18.66 12.62 -7.80
C PRO A 231 17.32 12.11 -7.24
N LEU A 232 17.29 10.84 -6.80
CA LEU A 232 16.12 10.27 -6.12
C LEU A 232 15.89 11.02 -4.81
N ARG A 233 14.72 11.65 -4.69
CA ARG A 233 14.32 12.33 -3.46
C ARG A 233 12.94 11.89 -3.00
N PHE A 234 12.87 11.23 -1.85
CA PHE A 234 11.59 10.77 -1.30
C PHE A 234 10.69 11.92 -0.84
N ASP A 235 11.21 13.11 -0.53
CA ASP A 235 10.40 14.29 -0.18
C ASP A 235 9.49 14.77 -1.32
N ALA A 236 9.82 14.46 -2.57
CA ALA A 236 8.97 14.70 -3.74
C ALA A 236 7.74 13.76 -3.77
N VAL A 237 7.79 12.63 -3.09
CA VAL A 237 6.62 11.76 -2.91
C VAL A 237 5.67 12.43 -1.90
N PRO A 238 4.36 12.53 -2.14
CA PRO A 238 3.42 13.06 -1.16
C PRO A 238 3.40 12.23 0.13
N ARG A 239 3.32 12.90 1.29
CA ARG A 239 3.17 12.24 2.61
C ARG A 239 1.72 11.91 2.97
N TYR A 240 0.76 12.56 2.32
CA TYR A 240 -0.66 12.50 2.63
C TYR A 240 -1.45 12.44 1.33
N SER A 241 -2.44 11.55 1.24
CA SER A 241 -3.30 11.42 0.05
C SER A 241 -4.42 12.46 0.06
N LEU A 242 -5.05 12.62 1.22
CA LEU A 242 -6.32 13.34 1.37
C LEU A 242 -6.21 14.53 2.32
N LEU A 243 -5.40 14.46 3.39
CA LEU A 243 -5.34 15.51 4.41
C LEU A 243 -4.79 16.84 3.85
N PRO A 244 -5.59 17.93 3.88
CA PRO A 244 -5.12 19.27 3.57
C PRO A 244 -3.96 19.68 4.49
N PRO A 245 -3.01 20.51 4.02
CA PRO A 245 -1.84 20.92 4.80
C PRO A 245 -2.15 21.39 6.22
N TRP A 246 -3.21 22.17 6.41
CA TRP A 246 -3.61 22.74 7.70
C TRP A 246 -4.22 21.73 8.68
N LEU A 247 -4.63 20.53 8.22
CA LEU A 247 -5.13 19.45 9.07
C LEU A 247 -4.10 18.37 9.39
N ARG A 248 -2.89 18.44 8.80
CA ARG A 248 -1.86 17.39 8.94
C ARG A 248 -1.33 17.24 10.36
N TRP A 249 -1.47 18.27 11.20
CA TRP A 249 -1.11 18.19 12.63
C TRP A 249 -1.91 17.13 13.40
N LEU A 250 -3.14 16.82 12.98
CA LEU A 250 -3.99 15.79 13.59
C LEU A 250 -3.47 14.36 13.35
N ALA A 251 -2.63 14.18 12.33
CA ALA A 251 -2.02 12.90 11.99
C ALA A 251 -0.59 12.74 12.57
N ARG A 252 -0.17 13.64 13.47
CA ARG A 252 1.13 13.58 14.16
C ARG A 252 1.04 12.98 15.58
N GLY A 253 -0.09 12.35 15.92
CA GLY A 253 -0.32 11.69 17.21
C GLY A 253 0.19 10.26 17.23
#